data_AF-A0A8S2K3M9-F1
#
_entry.id   AF-A0A8S2K3M9-F1
#
_cell.length_a   1.000
_cell.length_b   1.000
_cell.length_c   1.000
_cell.angle_alpha   90.00
_cell.angle_beta   90.00
_cell.angle_gamma   90.00
#
_symmetry.space_group_name_H-M   'P 1'
#
loop_
_entity.id
_entity.type
_entity.pdbx_description
1 polymer ?
#
loop_
_entity_poly.entity_id
_entity_poly.type
_entity_poly.pdbx_seq_one_letter_code
_entity_poly.pdbx_strand_id
1 'polypeptide(L)'
;KGAKAQWIDSNSELFQLYNEHFKQCYRQHKGYLRSLYSSLIHFPWDTMEPIAQKINSDENCPKILIIWGDKDTVIDISDGHRYNKLYNQNSTLVIIPNANHNFLVEKPEPVITAIEQFLNL
;
A
#
# COMPACT_ATOMS: atom_id res chain seq x y z
N LYS A 1 7.52 18.01 -0.03
CA LYS A 1 6.19 18.24 0.59
C LYS A 1 5.48 16.89 0.59
N GLY A 2 5.53 16.13 1.70
CA GLY A 2 5.00 14.75 1.77
C GLY A 2 3.52 14.69 2.16
N ALA A 3 2.93 13.49 2.14
CA ALA A 3 1.54 13.13 2.45
C ALA A 3 0.74 14.11 3.30
N LYS A 4 1.31 14.49 4.46
CA LYS A 4 0.70 15.47 5.37
C LYS A 4 0.21 16.72 4.61
N ALA A 5 0.97 17.25 3.67
CA ALA A 5 0.59 18.45 2.92
C ALA A 5 -0.62 18.27 1.97
N GLN A 6 -0.94 17.05 1.52
CA GLN A 6 -2.13 16.79 0.69
C GLN A 6 -3.40 16.58 1.54
N TRP A 7 -3.25 16.19 2.82
CA TRP A 7 -4.35 15.95 3.76
C TRP A 7 -4.52 17.05 4.83
N ILE A 8 -3.63 18.05 4.88
CA ILE A 8 -3.66 19.14 5.88
C ILE A 8 -4.57 20.29 5.45
N ASP A 9 -4.74 20.55 4.15
CA ASP A 9 -5.69 21.59 3.76
C ASP A 9 -7.11 21.02 3.79
N SER A 10 -7.70 21.09 4.98
CA SER A 10 -9.10 20.78 5.20
C SER A 10 -10.04 21.61 4.31
N ASN A 11 -9.56 22.68 3.69
CA ASN A 11 -10.33 23.50 2.75
C ASN A 11 -10.15 23.06 1.29
N SER A 12 -9.27 22.09 1.00
CA SER A 12 -9.13 21.58 -0.36
C SER A 12 -10.37 20.78 -0.77
N GLU A 13 -10.78 20.93 -2.03
CA GLU A 13 -11.95 20.25 -2.59
C GLU A 13 -11.81 18.72 -2.51
N LEU A 14 -10.60 18.21 -2.78
CA LEU A 14 -10.29 16.77 -2.68
C LEU A 14 -10.45 16.23 -1.26
N PHE A 15 -10.00 16.98 -0.24
CA PHE A 15 -10.18 16.58 1.16
C PHE A 15 -11.65 16.56 1.54
N GLN A 16 -12.43 17.56 1.12
CA GLN A 16 -13.86 17.63 1.39
C GLN A 16 -14.62 16.48 0.72
N LEU A 17 -14.33 16.19 -0.55
CA LEU A 17 -14.92 15.07 -1.28
C LEU A 17 -14.61 13.72 -0.60
N TYR A 18 -13.35 13.51 -0.22
CA TYR A 18 -12.94 12.31 0.50
C TYR A 18 -13.67 12.18 1.85
N ASN A 19 -13.74 13.26 2.62
CA ASN A 19 -14.39 13.26 3.93
C ASN A 19 -15.90 13.01 3.83
N GLU A 20 -16.57 13.55 2.80
CA GLU A 20 -17.97 13.26 2.55
C GLU A 20 -18.19 11.81 2.14
N HIS A 21 -17.35 11.24 1.28
CA HIS A 21 -17.41 9.80 0.97
C HIS A 21 -17.17 8.94 2.22
N PHE A 22 -16.18 9.28 3.04
CA PHE A 22 -15.92 8.60 4.29
C PHE A 22 -17.15 8.63 5.22
N LYS A 23 -17.75 9.81 5.41
CA LYS A 23 -18.97 9.96 6.23
C LYS A 23 -20.15 9.18 5.65
N GLN A 24 -20.31 9.15 4.33
CA GLN A 24 -21.34 8.36 3.67
C GLN A 24 -21.15 6.87 3.95
N CYS A 25 -19.93 6.33 3.75
CA CYS A 25 -19.62 4.94 4.03
C CYS A 25 -19.84 4.59 5.51
N TYR A 26 -19.42 5.47 6.42
CA TYR A 26 -19.66 5.31 7.86
C TYR A 26 -21.14 5.22 8.21
N ARG A 27 -21.99 6.07 7.60
CA ARG A 27 -23.43 6.11 7.86
C ARG A 27 -24.18 4.94 7.22
N GLN A 28 -23.77 4.52 6.03
CA GLN A 28 -24.48 3.52 5.23
C GLN A 28 -24.13 2.08 5.61
N HIS A 29 -22.93 1.84 6.14
CA HIS A 29 -22.44 0.47 6.38
C HIS A 29 -22.14 0.24 7.87
N LYS A 30 -23.06 -0.45 8.56
CA LYS A 30 -22.84 -0.96 9.92
C LYS A 30 -21.65 -1.91 9.91
N GLY A 31 -20.52 -1.48 10.47
CA GLY A 31 -19.26 -2.23 10.51
C GLY A 31 -18.08 -1.54 9.82
N TYR A 32 -18.30 -0.44 9.11
CA TYR A 32 -17.25 0.31 8.42
C TYR A 32 -16.08 0.69 9.34
N LEU A 33 -16.36 1.25 10.53
CA LEU A 33 -15.30 1.55 11.50
C LEU A 33 -14.54 0.31 11.96
N ARG A 34 -15.23 -0.80 12.23
CA ARG A 34 -14.57 -2.03 12.65
C ARG A 34 -13.63 -2.56 11.55
N SER A 35 -14.06 -2.49 10.30
CA SER A 35 -13.24 -2.86 9.15
C SER A 35 -12.03 -1.94 9.01
N LEU A 36 -12.22 -0.62 9.11
CA LEU A 36 -11.12 0.35 9.08
C LEU A 36 -10.15 0.11 10.23
N TYR A 37 -10.63 -0.07 11.46
CA TYR A 37 -9.74 -0.37 12.59
C TYR A 37 -8.98 -1.68 12.38
N SER A 38 -9.60 -2.69 11.77
CA SER A 38 -8.89 -3.95 11.48
C SER A 38 -7.76 -3.79 10.46
N SER A 39 -7.84 -2.81 9.54
CA SER A 39 -6.74 -2.50 8.61
C SER A 39 -5.64 -1.64 9.24
N LEU A 40 -5.90 -1.03 10.40
CA LEU A 40 -4.90 -0.29 11.19
C LEU A 40 -4.13 -1.20 12.17
N ILE A 41 -4.49 -2.48 12.27
CA ILE A 41 -3.79 -3.44 13.13
C ILE A 41 -2.47 -3.85 12.44
N HIS A 42 -1.39 -3.69 13.20
CA HIS A 42 0.00 -4.00 12.88
C HIS A 42 0.17 -5.28 12.05
N PHE A 43 0.99 -5.24 10.99
CA PHE A 43 1.41 -6.43 10.25
C PHE A 43 2.03 -7.45 11.20
N PRO A 44 1.40 -8.62 11.45
CA PRO A 44 1.89 -9.60 12.40
C PRO A 44 3.03 -10.38 11.75
N TRP A 45 4.22 -9.80 11.76
CA TRP A 45 5.42 -10.33 11.09
C TRP A 45 5.72 -11.78 11.47
N ASP A 46 5.48 -12.16 12.72
CA ASP A 46 5.67 -13.53 13.23
C ASP A 46 4.79 -14.56 12.49
N THR A 47 3.63 -14.13 12.00
CA THR A 47 2.73 -15.00 11.21
C THR A 47 3.05 -14.97 9.71
N MET A 48 3.83 -14.00 9.24
CA MET A 48 4.16 -13.87 7.81
C MET A 48 5.34 -14.74 7.40
N GLU A 49 6.24 -15.06 8.32
CA GLU A 49 7.46 -15.83 8.02
C GLU A 49 7.17 -17.27 7.52
N PRO A 50 6.26 -18.05 8.16
CA PRO A 50 5.87 -19.35 7.62
C PRO A 50 5.19 -19.27 6.25
N ILE A 51 4.40 -18.21 6.01
CA ILE A 51 3.72 -17.98 4.72
C ILE A 51 4.75 -17.70 3.63
N ALA A 52 5.72 -16.84 3.93
CA ALA A 52 6.78 -16.52 2.99
C ALA A 52 7.70 -17.70 2.69
N GLN A 53 8.00 -18.55 3.68
CA GLN A 53 8.74 -19.79 3.44
C GLN A 53 8.02 -20.68 2.42
N LYS A 54 6.69 -20.84 2.57
CA LYS A 54 5.88 -21.61 1.62
C LYS A 54 5.94 -21.01 0.21
N ILE A 55 5.75 -19.70 0.09
CA ILE A 55 5.84 -18.97 -1.19
C ILE A 55 7.23 -19.14 -1.83
N ASN A 56 8.29 -19.03 -1.04
CA ASN A 56 9.67 -19.13 -1.53
C ASN A 56 10.04 -20.55 -1.97
N SER A 57 9.40 -21.57 -1.37
CA SER A 57 9.64 -22.97 -1.70
C SER A 57 8.82 -23.50 -2.90
N ASP A 58 7.80 -22.76 -3.33
CA ASP A 58 6.91 -23.17 -4.41
C ASP A 58 7.41 -22.64 -5.75
N GLU A 59 7.97 -23.52 -6.58
CA GLU A 59 8.49 -23.21 -7.90
C GLU A 59 7.40 -22.74 -8.89
N ASN A 60 6.13 -23.03 -8.61
CA ASN A 60 5.00 -22.60 -9.44
C ASN A 60 4.38 -21.30 -8.95
N CYS A 61 4.86 -20.75 -7.83
CA CYS A 61 4.34 -19.48 -7.33
C CYS A 61 4.73 -18.35 -8.28
N PRO A 62 3.76 -17.53 -8.75
CA PRO A 62 4.09 -16.35 -9.54
C PRO A 62 5.03 -15.42 -8.76
N LYS A 63 5.85 -14.66 -9.49
CA LYS A 63 6.64 -13.59 -8.88
C LYS A 63 5.70 -12.58 -8.20
N ILE A 64 6.24 -11.83 -7.25
CA ILE A 64 5.51 -10.84 -6.46
C ILE A 64 6.06 -9.46 -6.80
N LEU A 65 5.18 -8.57 -7.24
CA LEU A 65 5.51 -7.15 -7.34
C LEU A 65 5.09 -6.45 -6.05
N ILE A 66 6.04 -5.78 -5.41
CA ILE A 66 5.81 -4.89 -4.28
C ILE A 66 6.02 -3.47 -4.78
N ILE A 67 5.01 -2.61 -4.63
CA ILE A 67 5.11 -1.19 -4.97
C ILE A 67 4.91 -0.38 -3.69
N TRP A 68 5.77 0.60 -3.43
CA TRP A 68 5.71 1.40 -2.20
C TRP A 68 6.05 2.87 -2.42
N GLY A 69 5.39 3.79 -1.72
CA GLY A 69 5.74 5.21 -1.73
C GLY A 69 6.85 5.55 -0.73
N ASP A 70 7.87 6.33 -1.13
CA ASP A 70 9.00 6.66 -0.25
C ASP A 70 8.68 7.70 0.86
N LYS A 71 7.50 8.32 0.81
CA LYS A 71 6.97 9.26 1.81
C LYS A 71 5.69 8.73 2.46
N ASP A 72 5.48 7.41 2.47
CA ASP A 72 4.37 6.83 3.22
C ASP A 72 4.51 7.16 4.72
N THR A 73 3.48 7.83 5.26
CA THR A 73 3.42 8.25 6.67
C THR A 73 2.46 7.38 7.48
N VAL A 74 1.79 6.43 6.85
CA VAL A 74 0.88 5.46 7.47
C VAL A 74 1.65 4.18 7.76
N ILE A 75 2.43 3.69 6.78
CA ILE A 75 3.28 2.51 6.92
C ILE A 75 4.69 2.88 6.44
N ASP A 76 5.69 2.64 7.28
CA ASP A 76 7.06 3.03 6.97
C ASP A 76 7.62 2.25 5.77
N ILE A 77 8.45 2.91 4.95
CA ILE A 77 9.08 2.31 3.76
C ILE A 77 9.92 1.06 4.11
N SER A 78 10.45 0.99 5.34
CA SER A 78 11.17 -0.18 5.83
C SER A 78 10.35 -1.47 5.77
N ASP A 79 9.02 -1.40 5.87
CA ASP A 79 8.15 -2.57 5.73
C ASP A 79 8.14 -3.10 4.29
N GLY A 80 8.15 -2.21 3.28
CA GLY A 80 8.32 -2.61 1.87
C GLY A 80 9.64 -3.33 1.62
N HIS A 81 10.73 -2.82 2.20
CA HIS A 81 12.03 -3.51 2.16
C HIS A 81 12.01 -4.85 2.92
N ARG A 82 11.31 -4.91 4.05
CA ARG A 82 11.15 -6.13 4.83
C ARG A 82 10.39 -7.20 4.06
N TYR A 83 9.31 -6.84 3.38
CA TYR A 83 8.60 -7.75 2.48
C TYR A 83 9.49 -8.28 1.36
N ASN A 84 10.26 -7.39 0.71
CA ASN A 84 11.14 -7.82 -0.37
C ASN A 84 12.25 -8.76 0.12
N LYS A 85 12.78 -8.53 1.33
CA LYS A 85 13.72 -9.45 1.96
C LYS A 85 13.06 -10.79 2.29
N LEU A 86 11.81 -10.75 2.76
CA LEU A 86 11.06 -11.92 3.19
C LEU A 86 10.72 -12.86 2.01
N TYR A 87 10.28 -12.30 0.88
CA TYR A 87 9.99 -13.06 -0.34
C TYR A 87 11.22 -13.26 -1.24
N ASN A 88 12.36 -12.66 -0.89
CA ASN A 88 13.68 -12.90 -1.46
C ASN A 88 13.66 -12.87 -3.01
N GLN A 89 14.04 -13.97 -3.67
CA GLN A 89 14.13 -14.06 -5.13
C GLN A 89 12.75 -14.11 -5.82
N ASN A 90 11.67 -14.27 -5.06
CA ASN A 90 10.30 -14.30 -5.56
C ASN A 90 9.62 -12.93 -5.56
N SER A 91 10.31 -11.87 -5.15
CA SER A 91 9.77 -10.51 -5.23
C SER A 91 10.67 -9.49 -5.92
N THR A 92 10.03 -8.48 -6.49
CA THR A 92 10.65 -7.22 -6.93
C THR A 92 10.00 -6.07 -6.17
N LEU A 93 10.82 -5.16 -5.64
CA LEU A 93 10.36 -3.95 -4.98
C LEU A 93 10.59 -2.72 -5.87
N VAL A 94 9.51 -1.99 -6.15
CA VAL A 94 9.53 -0.71 -6.84
C VAL A 94 9.14 0.40 -5.86
N ILE A 95 10.05 1.34 -5.66
CA ILE A 95 9.81 2.53 -4.82
C ILE A 95 9.37 3.70 -5.70
N ILE A 96 8.20 4.25 -5.42
CA ILE A 96 7.64 5.42 -6.09
C ILE A 96 8.15 6.68 -5.37
N PRO A 97 8.98 7.51 -6.03
CA PRO A 97 9.59 8.67 -5.40
C PRO A 97 8.59 9.80 -5.17
N ASN A 98 8.71 10.44 -4.01
CA ASN A 98 7.85 11.51 -3.52
C ASN A 98 6.36 11.15 -3.50
N ALA A 99 6.03 9.90 -3.18
CA ALA A 99 4.65 9.42 -3.07
C ALA A 99 4.38 8.89 -1.66
N ASN A 100 3.14 9.04 -1.19
CA ASN A 100 2.73 8.52 0.11
C ASN A 100 1.85 7.27 0.01
N HIS A 101 1.11 6.96 1.07
CA HIS A 101 0.29 5.74 1.17
C HIS A 101 -0.67 5.54 -0.02
N ASN A 102 -1.17 6.63 -0.61
CA ASN A 102 -2.11 6.60 -1.73
C ASN A 102 -1.41 6.84 -3.07
N PHE A 103 -0.19 6.28 -3.24
CA PHE A 103 0.63 6.44 -4.44
C PHE A 103 -0.08 6.04 -5.75
N LEU A 104 -1.06 5.13 -5.67
CA LEU A 104 -1.92 4.75 -6.81
C LEU A 104 -2.69 5.94 -7.40
N VAL A 105 -3.09 6.90 -6.55
CA VAL A 105 -3.84 8.09 -6.96
C VAL A 105 -2.89 9.25 -7.25
N GLU A 106 -1.83 9.41 -6.46
CA GLU A 106 -0.89 10.52 -6.61
C GLU A 106 0.04 10.39 -7.81
N LYS A 107 0.42 9.15 -8.13
CA LYS A 107 1.43 8.79 -9.13
C LYS A 107 0.97 7.57 -9.95
N PRO A 108 -0.18 7.66 -10.66
CA PRO A 108 -0.72 6.53 -11.40
C PRO A 108 0.24 6.05 -12.50
N GLU A 109 0.88 6.96 -13.23
CA GLU A 109 1.75 6.58 -14.36
C GLU A 109 2.95 5.71 -13.94
N PRO A 110 3.79 6.08 -12.95
CA PRO A 110 4.85 5.21 -12.46
C PRO A 110 4.38 3.84 -11.96
N VAL A 111 3.17 3.78 -11.38
CA VAL A 111 2.57 2.53 -10.91
C VAL A 111 2.15 1.65 -12.08
N ILE A 112 1.45 2.22 -13.06
CA ILE A 112 1.02 1.53 -14.27
C ILE A 112 2.24 0.95 -14.98
N THR A 113 3.28 1.76 -15.19
CA THR A 113 4.54 1.29 -15.80
C THR A 113 5.16 0.14 -15.02
N ALA A 114 5.18 0.20 -13.68
CA ALA A 114 5.71 -0.90 -12.87
C ALA A 114 4.91 -2.19 -13.03
N ILE A 115 3.58 -2.09 -13.13
CA ILE A 115 2.68 -3.23 -13.36
C ILE A 115 2.88 -3.80 -14.77
N GLU A 116 2.92 -2.95 -15.80
CA GLU A 116 3.13 -3.36 -17.19
C GLU A 116 4.47 -4.08 -17.36
N GLN A 117 5.56 -3.51 -16.82
CA GLN A 117 6.88 -4.15 -16.83
C GLN A 117 6.88 -5.50 -16.12
N PHE A 118 6.16 -5.62 -15.01
CA PHE A 118 6.07 -6.87 -14.27
C PHE A 118 5.26 -7.94 -15.03
N LEU A 119 4.22 -7.53 -15.75
CA LEU A 119 3.39 -8.41 -16.56
C LEU A 119 3.96 -8.68 -17.97
N ASN A 120 5.05 -7.99 -18.36
CA ASN A 120 5.60 -7.97 -19.72
C ASN A 120 4.57 -7.51 -20.78
N LEU A 121 3.84 -6.44 -20.47
CA LEU A 121 2.89 -5.79 -21.38
C LEU A 121 3.53 -4.65 -22.16
#